data_AF-A0A963Q802-F1
#
_entry.id   AF-A0A963Q802-F1
#
_cell.length_a   1.000
_cell.length_b   1.000
_cell.length_c   1.000
_cell.angle_alpha   90.00
_cell.angle_beta   90.00
_cell.angle_gamma   90.00
#
_symmetry.space_group_name_H-M   'P 1'
#
loop_
_entity.id
_entity.type
_entity.pdbx_description
1 polymer ?
#
loop_
_entity_poly.entity_id
_entity_poly.type
_entity_poly.pdbx_seq_one_letter_code
_entity_poly.pdbx_strand_id
1 'polypeptide(L)' 'AQQHSGQVLEVELERDHGRWIYELKLLQGSGALVKLEVDARDGSVLRRKGGGDAANRRR' A
#
# COMPACT_ATOMS: atom_id res chain seq x y z
N ALA A 1 -5.25 -12.53 11.50
CA ALA A 1 -4.76 -11.99 10.21
C ALA A 1 -5.76 -10.95 9.71
N GLN A 2 -5.37 -9.70 9.51
CA GLN A 2 -6.26 -8.70 8.90
C GLN A 2 -6.33 -8.99 7.40
N GLN A 3 -7.51 -9.30 6.88
CA GLN A 3 -7.72 -9.49 5.45
C GLN A 3 -8.12 -8.15 4.84
N HIS A 4 -7.31 -7.65 3.90
CA HIS A 4 -7.66 -6.48 3.11
C HIS A 4 -8.35 -6.96 1.83
N SER A 5 -9.63 -6.64 1.66
CA SER A 5 -10.47 -7.06 0.51
C SER A 5 -10.17 -6.27 -0.77
N GLY A 6 -8.90 -6.04 -1.08
CA GLY A 6 -8.44 -5.26 -2.23
C GLY A 6 -7.48 -6.05 -3.11
N GLN A 7 -7.44 -5.71 -4.40
CA GLN A 7 -6.48 -6.27 -5.34
C GLN A 7 -5.13 -5.59 -5.18
N VAL A 8 -4.06 -6.37 -5.04
CA VAL A 8 -2.68 -5.85 -5.09
C VAL A 8 -2.36 -5.43 -6.52
N LEU A 9 -2.00 -4.17 -6.69
CA LEU A 9 -1.57 -3.62 -7.97
C LEU A 9 -0.05 -3.65 -8.12
N GLU A 10 0.66 -3.35 -7.03
CA GLU A 10 2.10 -3.22 -7.03
C GLU A 10 2.67 -3.55 -5.66
N VAL A 11 3.88 -4.14 -5.69
CA VAL A 11 4.70 -4.44 -4.51
C VAL A 11 6.10 -3.94 -4.80
N GLU A 12 6.56 -3.00 -3.99
CA GLU A 12 7.94 -2.50 -4.03
C GLU A 12 8.61 -2.83 -2.69
N LEU A 13 9.89 -3.22 -2.74
CA LEU A 13 10.71 -3.45 -1.55
C LEU A 13 11.76 -2.34 -1.47
N GLU A 14 11.69 -1.55 -0.42
CA GLU A 14 12.61 -0.45 -0.17
C GLU A 14 13.38 -0.66 1.13
N ARG A 15 14.55 0.00 1.24
CA ARG A 15 15.35 0.04 2.47
C ARG A 15 15.47 1.47 2.97
N ASP A 16 14.84 1.76 4.10
CA ASP A 16 14.88 3.06 4.75
C ASP A 16 15.45 2.94 6.16
N HIS A 17 16.45 3.75 6.51
CA HIS A 17 17.15 3.71 7.81
C HIS A 17 17.54 2.30 8.29
N GLY A 18 17.98 1.43 7.37
CA GLY A 18 18.37 0.05 7.66
C GLY A 18 17.21 -0.94 7.87
N ARG A 19 15.96 -0.49 7.71
CA ARG A 19 14.75 -1.33 7.76
C ARG A 19 14.27 -1.64 6.35
N TRP A 20 13.91 -2.90 6.12
CA TRP A 20 13.23 -3.32 4.89
C TRP A 20 11.73 -3.07 5.01
N ILE A 21 11.16 -2.38 4.03
CA ILE A 21 9.75 -1.97 4.01
C ILE A 21 9.14 -2.42 2.69
N TYR A 22 8.02 -3.13 2.77
CA TYR A 22 7.16 -3.35 1.62
C TYR A 22 6.21 -2.17 1.44
N GLU A 23 6.22 -1.59 0.26
CA GLU A 23 5.18 -0.67 -0.19
C GLU A 23 4.18 -1.44 -1.06
N LEU A 24 2.93 -1.51 -0.60
CA LEU A 24 1.83 -2.17 -1.29
C LEU A 24 0.85 -1.12 -1.82
N LYS A 25 0.57 -1.11 -3.12
CA LYS A 25 -0.54 -0.34 -3.69
C LYS A 25 -1.72 -1.27 -3.93
N LEU A 26 -2.85 -0.95 -3.29
CA LEU A 26 -4.07 -1.74 -3.30
C LEU A 26 -5.21 -0.99 -3.97
N LEU A 27 -5.96 -1.67 -4.84
CA LEU A 27 -7.26 -1.22 -5.32
C LEU A 27 -8.35 -1.87 -4.46
N GLN A 28 -9.07 -1.07 -3.68
CA GLN A 28 -10.20 -1.55 -2.90
C GLN A 28 -11.42 -1.81 -3.80
N GLY A 29 -12.35 -2.65 -3.35
CA GLY A 29 -13.60 -2.92 -4.08
C GLY A 29 -14.46 -1.67 -4.35
N SER A 30 -14.26 -0.59 -3.59
CA SER A 30 -14.87 0.72 -3.84
C SER A 30 -14.26 1.50 -5.00
N GLY A 31 -13.15 1.03 -5.58
CA GLY A 31 -12.33 1.76 -6.55
C GLY A 31 -11.30 2.70 -5.91
N ALA A 32 -11.26 2.80 -4.58
CA ALA A 32 -10.27 3.61 -3.88
C ALA A 32 -8.88 2.96 -3.94
N LEU A 33 -7.85 3.78 -4.14
CA LEU A 33 -6.46 3.36 -4.01
C LEU A 33 -5.99 3.55 -2.56
N VAL A 34 -5.28 2.56 -2.04
CA VAL A 34 -4.65 2.62 -0.71
C VAL A 34 -3.21 2.19 -0.85
N LYS A 35 -2.31 2.94 -0.20
CA LYS A 35 -0.90 2.58 -0.05
C LYS A 35 -0.66 2.10 1.37
N LEU A 36 -0.05 0.92 1.51
CA LEU A 36 0.41 0.38 2.79
C LEU A 36 1.93 0.32 2.80
N GLU A 37 2.53 0.78 3.89
CA GLU A 37 3.94 0.56 4.21
C GLU A 37 4.00 -0.50 5.31
N VAL A 38 4.71 -1.59 5.08
CA VAL A 38 4.70 -2.79 5.93
C VAL A 38 6.14 -3.19 6.26
N ASP A 39 6.45 -3.49 7.53
CA ASP A 39 7.76 -4.02 7.93
C ASP A 39 7.96 -5.40 7.31
N ALA A 40 9.01 -5.56 6.50
CA ALA A 40 9.25 -6.80 5.78
C ALA A 40 9.68 -7.95 6.71
N ARG A 41 10.09 -7.68 7.96
CA ARG A 41 10.57 -8.70 8.89
C ARG A 41 9.42 -9.46 9.56
N ASP A 42 8.36 -8.75 9.91
CA ASP A 42 7.25 -9.29 10.73
C ASP A 42 5.86 -9.05 10.14
N GLY A 43 5.74 -8.31 9.04
CA GLY A 43 4.47 -8.01 8.38
C GLY A 43 3.64 -6.92 9.08
N SER A 44 4.21 -6.19 10.04
CA SER A 44 3.50 -5.11 10.74
C SER A 44 3.22 -3.93 9.81
N VAL A 45 1.98 -3.45 9.78
CA VAL A 45 1.63 -2.24 9.02
C VAL A 45 2.20 -1.02 9.75
N LEU A 46 3.16 -0.36 9.12
CA LEU A 46 3.81 0.86 9.63
C LEU A 46 2.98 2.09 9.28
N ARG A 47 2.40 2.13 8.07
CA ARG A 47 1.60 3.26 7.61
C ARG A 47 0.51 2.84 6.64
N ARG A 48 -0.62 3.52 6.70
CA ARG A 48 -1.70 3.46 5.71
C ARG A 48 -1.99 4.86 5.20
N LYS A 49 -1.88 5.06 3.88
CA LYS A 49 -2.28 6.30 3.19
C LYS A 49 -3.45 5.98 2.27
N GLY A 50 -4.55 6.72 2.40
CA GLY A 50 -5.59 6.73 1.39
C GLY A 50 -5.07 7.51 0.18
N GLY A 51 -4.99 6.87 -0.98
CA GLY A 51 -4.64 7.50 -2.23
C GLY A 51 -5.78 8.39 -2.71
N GLY A 52 -5.96 9.54 -2.08
CA GLY A 52 -6.59 10.67 -2.74
C GLY A 52 -5.63 11.12 -3.83
N ASP A 53 -5.85 10.63 -5.06
CA ASP A 53 -5.54 11.27 -6.35
C ASP A 53 -5.42 10.24 -7.49
N ALA A 54 -6.48 9.44 -7.68
CA ALA A 54 -6.88 9.05 -9.04
C ALA A 54 -7.78 10.13 -9.69
N ALA A 55 -7.85 11.33 -9.10
CA ALA A 55 -8.64 12.47 -9.57
C ALA A 55 -8.02 13.19 -10.79
N ASN A 56 -6.92 12.70 -11.37
CA ASN A 56 -6.26 13.35 -12.51
C ASN A 56 -5.98 12.43 -13.70
N ARG A 57 -6.88 11.47 -14.02
CA ARG A 57 -6.86 10.73 -15.30
C ARG A 57 -8.14 10.92 -16.14
N ARG A 58 -8.79 12.07 -15.99
CA ARG A 58 -9.82 12.58 -16.89
C ARG A 58 -9.64 14.10 -17.09
N ARG A 59 -8.60 14.49 -17.82
CA ARG A 59 -8.61 15.67 -18.68
C ARG A 59 -8.02 15.28 -20.01
#